data_AF-A0AAJ2Q9S4-F1
#
_entry.id   AF-A0AAJ2Q9S4-F1
#
_cell.length_a   1.000
_cell.length_b   1.000
_cell.length_c   1.000
_cell.angle_alpha   90.00
_cell.angle_beta   90.00
_cell.angle_gamma   90.00
#
_symmetry.space_group_name_H-M   'P 1'
#
loop_
_entity.id
_entity.type
_entity.pdbx_description
1 polymer ?
#
loop_
_entity_poly.entity_id
_entity_poly.type
_entity_poly.pdbx_seq_one_letter_code
_entity_poly.pdbx_strand_id
1 'polypeptide(L)'
;MEWFSPENVVALLTAVLGVVTSAGVLWYERRVPRRKRIGYRVQMDTPIGSEVSQGRANVRMGLFDETPDMADATLVLLRVENDGSQSIADEDYTGRGELHGLTVEFIGRTVRGIAVTHSPDADHLMDHFTPAAGLRHQGSVIRLPRVPLNRNEHFKLLVLLTGSHVGGPVTVTGGIRDGAVARNKAARPDEKPPLFGPAARIVTVALTACVVTLAGIIVVRDDSPPPMDCAAGTLTVTGSTAFKPVLEELGKTYEDECEGATIRLDVHGSNAGVRKLDALGAKAGSAGSPSMIALSDGPRPAALTQLREKRVAISLFSLVVNDSVPVTDLSLDRIRRIHRGEIRNWNQIPGGPDLEIRLVSRDANSGTREVFQRRVLDANELATSSRDCVTKDYADAPVLRCELDGTDQVLAEVAELDGAIGYSELRGGDVPDGAHRVSIDGTTPSVDTLATSGYPYREIEYAYTYGSPPANSLVAGFLNYLDNYGEEIMRTNGHLPCATPKGMRLCGED
;
A
#
# COMPACT_ATOMS: atom_id res chain seq x y z
N MET A 1 -22.47 2.40 -24.65
CA MET A 1 -21.48 1.46 -25.25
C MET A 1 -20.14 1.70 -24.55
N GLU A 2 -20.05 1.36 -23.26
CA GLU A 2 -18.88 1.69 -22.41
C GLU A 2 -18.05 0.44 -22.04
N TRP A 3 -18.25 -0.68 -22.73
CA TRP A 3 -17.54 -1.92 -22.39
C TRP A 3 -16.11 -1.98 -22.93
N PHE A 4 -15.72 -1.06 -23.83
CA PHE A 4 -14.38 -0.94 -24.41
C PHE A 4 -13.50 0.06 -23.67
N SER A 5 -13.51 0.05 -22.33
CA SER A 5 -12.46 0.75 -21.61
C SER A 5 -11.14 -0.01 -21.80
N PRO A 6 -9.98 0.68 -21.88
CA PRO A 6 -8.68 0.03 -21.96
C PRO A 6 -8.48 -1.00 -20.82
N GLU A 7 -9.04 -0.75 -19.64
CA GLU A 7 -8.98 -1.69 -18.51
C GLU A 7 -9.74 -2.99 -18.79
N ASN A 8 -10.96 -2.90 -19.34
CA ASN A 8 -11.75 -4.09 -19.70
C ASN A 8 -11.06 -4.91 -20.79
N VAL A 9 -10.41 -4.25 -21.74
CA VAL A 9 -9.63 -4.92 -22.79
C VAL A 9 -8.42 -5.65 -22.19
N VAL A 10 -7.69 -5.01 -21.27
CA VAL A 10 -6.51 -5.62 -20.61
C VAL A 10 -6.91 -6.76 -19.66
N ALA A 11 -8.00 -6.60 -18.90
CA ALA A 11 -8.55 -7.63 -18.02
C ALA A 11 -9.04 -8.85 -18.81
N LEU A 12 -9.73 -8.61 -19.93
CA LEU A 12 -10.16 -9.68 -20.83
C LEU A 12 -8.96 -10.39 -21.46
N LEU A 13 -7.95 -9.65 -21.94
CA LEU A 13 -6.74 -10.23 -22.53
C LEU A 13 -5.95 -11.08 -21.54
N THR A 14 -5.82 -10.63 -20.28
CA THR A 14 -5.13 -11.39 -19.23
C THR A 14 -5.91 -12.64 -18.81
N ALA A 15 -7.25 -12.55 -18.68
CA ALA A 15 -8.10 -13.71 -18.43
C ALA A 15 -8.01 -14.74 -19.57
N VAL A 16 -8.07 -14.28 -20.82
CA VAL A 16 -7.92 -15.13 -22.01
C VAL A 16 -6.54 -15.79 -22.04
N LEU A 17 -5.46 -15.05 -21.73
CA LEU A 17 -4.11 -15.59 -21.68
C LEU A 17 -3.97 -16.70 -20.62
N GLY A 18 -4.58 -16.53 -19.44
CA GLY A 18 -4.62 -17.55 -18.39
C GLY A 18 -5.34 -18.83 -18.83
N VAL A 19 -6.47 -18.70 -19.50
CA VAL A 19 -7.24 -19.83 -20.05
C VAL A 19 -6.47 -20.54 -21.17
N VAL A 20 -5.90 -19.79 -22.11
CA VAL A 20 -5.11 -20.34 -23.22
C VAL A 20 -3.87 -21.09 -22.71
N THR A 21 -3.19 -20.54 -21.70
CA THR A 21 -2.03 -21.19 -21.09
C THR A 21 -2.42 -22.51 -20.44
N SER A 22 -3.51 -22.53 -19.67
CA SER A 22 -4.02 -23.74 -19.01
C SER A 22 -4.48 -24.81 -20.02
N ALA A 23 -5.17 -24.40 -21.08
CA ALA A 23 -5.56 -25.27 -22.18
C ALA A 23 -4.34 -25.82 -22.94
N GLY A 24 -3.30 -25.01 -23.13
CA GLY A 24 -2.04 -25.41 -23.74
C GLY A 24 -1.30 -26.48 -22.95
N VAL A 25 -1.31 -26.40 -21.61
CA VAL A 25 -0.75 -27.44 -20.72
C VAL A 25 -1.53 -28.75 -20.85
N LEU A 26 -2.87 -28.69 -20.75
CA LEU A 26 -3.73 -29.86 -20.94
C LEU A 26 -3.56 -30.51 -22.31
N TRP A 27 -3.40 -29.69 -23.36
CA TRP A 27 -3.14 -30.16 -24.71
C TRP A 27 -1.77 -30.82 -24.82
N TYR A 28 -0.73 -30.21 -24.25
CA TYR A 28 0.63 -30.76 -24.21
C TYR A 28 0.66 -32.10 -23.47
N GLU A 29 0.09 -32.20 -22.27
CA GLU A 29 0.03 -33.46 -21.53
C GLU A 29 -0.73 -34.57 -22.27
N ARG A 30 -1.78 -34.22 -23.04
CA ARG A 30 -2.51 -35.17 -23.89
C ARG A 30 -1.79 -35.55 -25.18
N ARG A 31 -0.94 -34.67 -25.73
CA ARG A 31 -0.27 -34.86 -27.04
C ARG A 31 1.19 -35.28 -26.95
N VAL A 32 1.87 -35.11 -25.81
CA VAL A 32 3.22 -35.65 -25.62
C VAL A 32 3.13 -37.17 -25.75
N PRO A 33 3.80 -37.78 -26.75
CA PRO A 33 3.60 -39.19 -27.04
C PRO A 33 3.95 -40.03 -25.83
N ARG A 34 3.03 -40.93 -25.44
CA ARG A 34 3.35 -42.00 -24.51
C ARG A 34 4.46 -42.84 -25.15
N ARG A 35 5.70 -42.75 -24.67
CA ARG A 35 6.86 -43.42 -25.30
C ARG A 35 7.31 -44.61 -24.45
N LYS A 36 7.60 -45.72 -25.13
CA LYS A 36 8.36 -46.85 -24.55
C LYS A 36 9.85 -46.50 -24.63
N ARG A 37 10.55 -46.54 -23.50
CA ARG A 37 11.97 -46.15 -23.46
C ARG A 37 12.72 -46.99 -22.43
N ILE A 38 13.77 -47.66 -22.89
CA ILE A 38 14.72 -48.33 -21.99
C ILE A 38 15.91 -47.42 -21.79
N GLY A 39 16.11 -47.01 -20.54
CA GLY A 39 17.30 -46.34 -20.07
C GLY A 39 18.31 -47.35 -19.53
N TYR A 40 19.59 -47.11 -19.77
CA TYR A 40 20.65 -47.85 -19.08
C TYR A 40 21.75 -46.94 -18.57
N ARG A 41 22.36 -47.32 -17.45
CA ARG A 41 23.50 -46.63 -16.85
C ARG A 41 24.40 -47.55 -16.06
N VAL A 42 25.70 -47.33 -16.19
CA VAL A 42 26.72 -47.95 -15.33
C VAL A 42 26.72 -47.21 -14.00
N GLN A 43 26.28 -47.88 -12.93
CA GLN A 43 26.24 -47.33 -11.57
C GLN A 43 27.59 -47.50 -10.84
N MET A 44 28.33 -48.54 -11.19
CA MET A 44 29.64 -48.86 -10.61
C MET A 44 30.49 -49.54 -11.68
N ASP A 45 31.76 -49.18 -11.76
CA ASP A 45 32.82 -49.88 -12.51
C ASP A 45 34.07 -49.76 -11.64
N THR A 46 34.50 -50.85 -11.01
CA THR A 46 35.52 -50.81 -9.95
C THR A 46 36.40 -52.05 -10.03
N PRO A 47 37.72 -51.93 -9.84
CA PRO A 47 38.61 -53.08 -9.84
C PRO A 47 38.42 -53.89 -8.55
N ILE A 48 38.53 -55.21 -8.65
CA ILE A 48 38.43 -56.15 -7.53
C ILE A 48 39.85 -56.51 -6.99
N GLY A 49 40.88 -56.43 -7.83
CA GLY A 49 42.28 -56.67 -7.49
C GLY A 49 43.14 -55.41 -7.36
N SER A 50 44.45 -55.60 -7.20
CA SER A 50 45.43 -54.51 -7.05
C SER A 50 45.87 -53.88 -8.39
N GLU A 51 44.95 -53.26 -9.13
CA GLU A 51 45.36 -52.48 -10.31
C GLU A 51 46.10 -51.20 -9.90
N VAL A 52 47.42 -51.16 -10.13
CA VAL A 52 48.22 -49.93 -10.13
C VAL A 52 48.07 -49.27 -11.49
N SER A 53 47.11 -48.35 -11.63
CA SER A 53 47.06 -47.45 -12.79
C SER A 53 47.38 -46.01 -12.36
N GLN A 54 48.52 -45.52 -12.87
CA GLN A 54 49.02 -44.14 -12.90
C GLN A 54 48.51 -43.18 -11.80
N GLY A 55 49.16 -43.21 -10.63
CA GLY A 55 49.36 -42.01 -9.82
C GLY A 55 48.47 -41.80 -8.59
N ARG A 56 47.49 -42.65 -8.31
CA ARG A 56 46.82 -42.69 -6.99
C ARG A 56 46.63 -44.12 -6.51
N ALA A 57 47.43 -44.51 -5.53
CA ALA A 57 47.41 -45.82 -4.90
C ALA A 57 46.14 -45.99 -4.04
N ASN A 58 45.07 -46.53 -4.63
CA ASN A 58 44.00 -47.17 -3.85
C ASN A 58 44.29 -48.67 -3.82
N VAL A 59 45.30 -49.06 -3.05
CA VAL A 59 45.61 -50.48 -2.81
C VAL A 59 44.49 -51.06 -1.95
N ARG A 60 43.57 -51.81 -2.55
CA ARG A 60 42.70 -52.72 -1.82
C ARG A 60 43.35 -54.10 -1.83
N MET A 61 43.72 -54.60 -0.65
CA MET A 61 44.14 -56.00 -0.48
C MET A 61 42.93 -56.88 -0.77
N GLY A 62 42.93 -57.56 -1.92
CA GLY A 62 41.94 -58.57 -2.27
C GLY A 62 42.65 -59.90 -2.53
N LEU A 63 42.15 -60.99 -1.96
CA LEU A 63 42.65 -62.36 -2.20
C LEU A 63 42.41 -62.85 -3.65
N PHE A 64 41.88 -62.00 -4.52
CA PHE A 64 41.58 -62.32 -5.93
C PHE A 64 42.83 -62.38 -6.81
N ASP A 65 43.95 -61.77 -6.38
CA ASP A 65 45.24 -61.85 -7.08
C ASP A 65 45.84 -63.27 -7.04
N GLU A 66 45.36 -64.13 -6.13
CA GLU A 66 45.80 -65.54 -6.00
C GLU A 66 44.97 -66.51 -6.87
N THR A 67 43.85 -66.06 -7.42
CA THR A 67 43.02 -66.85 -8.34
C THR A 67 43.54 -66.70 -9.78
N PRO A 68 43.80 -67.82 -10.50
CA PRO A 68 44.20 -67.77 -11.91
C PRO A 68 43.20 -66.96 -12.75
N ASP A 69 43.72 -66.13 -13.66
CA ASP A 69 42.94 -65.29 -14.59
C ASP A 69 42.05 -64.20 -13.95
N MET A 70 42.33 -63.74 -12.72
CA MET A 70 41.54 -62.71 -12.02
C MET A 70 42.33 -61.46 -11.59
N ALA A 71 43.62 -61.34 -11.97
CA ALA A 71 44.48 -60.21 -11.59
C ALA A 71 43.99 -58.85 -12.15
N ASP A 72 43.21 -58.86 -13.23
CA ASP A 72 42.61 -57.69 -13.87
C ASP A 72 41.07 -57.65 -13.74
N ALA A 73 40.55 -58.32 -12.69
CA ALA A 73 39.11 -58.42 -12.50
C ALA A 73 38.46 -57.07 -12.16
N THR A 74 37.39 -56.73 -12.86
CA THR A 74 36.55 -55.55 -12.59
C THR A 74 35.10 -55.98 -12.31
N LEU A 75 34.44 -55.23 -11.44
CA LEU A 75 33.03 -55.38 -11.09
C LEU A 75 32.24 -54.22 -11.67
N VAL A 76 31.28 -54.53 -12.56
CA VAL A 76 30.39 -53.53 -13.15
C VAL A 76 28.96 -53.74 -12.67
N LEU A 77 28.32 -52.69 -12.16
CA LEU A 77 26.89 -52.68 -11.88
C LEU A 77 26.17 -51.87 -12.95
N LEU A 78 25.52 -52.55 -13.89
CA LEU A 78 24.72 -51.94 -14.96
C LEU A 78 23.25 -51.95 -14.56
N ARG A 79 22.63 -50.78 -14.41
CA ARG A 79 21.18 -50.65 -14.21
C ARG A 79 20.49 -50.45 -15.55
N VAL A 80 19.43 -51.22 -15.80
CA VAL A 80 18.53 -51.12 -16.94
C VAL A 80 17.13 -50.82 -16.39
N GLU A 81 16.47 -49.77 -16.91
CA GLU A 81 15.22 -49.25 -16.36
C GLU A 81 14.25 -48.79 -17.46
N ASN A 82 12.95 -48.81 -17.17
CA ASN A 82 11.94 -48.21 -18.03
C ASN A 82 11.69 -46.75 -17.64
N ASP A 83 12.32 -45.83 -18.38
CA ASP A 83 12.12 -44.37 -18.25
C ASP A 83 10.96 -43.84 -19.12
N GLY A 84 10.26 -44.75 -19.80
CA GLY A 84 9.09 -44.44 -20.58
C GLY A 84 7.86 -44.16 -19.72
N SER A 85 6.82 -43.64 -20.35
CA SER A 85 5.50 -43.48 -19.73
C SER A 85 4.56 -44.66 -19.97
N GLN A 86 5.00 -45.66 -20.76
CA GLN A 86 4.29 -46.91 -21.01
C GLN A 86 5.06 -48.12 -20.43
N SER A 87 4.34 -49.18 -20.08
CA SER A 87 4.96 -50.49 -19.84
C SER A 87 5.55 -51.04 -21.14
N ILE A 88 6.56 -51.89 -20.98
CA ILE A 88 7.23 -52.61 -22.07
C ILE A 88 6.88 -54.09 -21.87
N ALA A 89 6.31 -54.73 -22.88
CA ALA A 89 6.00 -56.15 -22.89
C ALA A 89 7.04 -56.92 -23.74
N ASP A 90 7.02 -58.25 -23.65
CA ASP A 90 7.96 -59.10 -24.42
C ASP A 90 7.88 -58.91 -25.94
N GLU A 91 6.68 -58.63 -26.44
CA GLU A 91 6.41 -58.39 -27.86
C GLU A 91 6.93 -57.03 -28.38
N ASP A 92 7.30 -56.13 -27.47
CA ASP A 92 7.82 -54.80 -27.81
C ASP A 92 9.29 -54.84 -28.21
N TYR A 93 10.04 -55.84 -27.78
CA TYR A 93 11.43 -56.03 -28.18
C TYR A 93 11.51 -56.41 -29.67
N THR A 94 12.37 -55.72 -30.41
CA THR A 94 12.66 -56.01 -31.82
C THR A 94 13.58 -57.22 -31.96
N GLY A 95 13.77 -57.72 -33.19
CA GLY A 95 14.50 -58.96 -33.49
C GLY A 95 13.56 -60.15 -33.61
N ARG A 96 13.15 -60.53 -34.83
CA ARG A 96 12.27 -61.70 -35.04
C ARG A 96 13.09 -62.99 -34.91
N GLY A 97 12.62 -63.93 -34.09
CA GLY A 97 13.23 -65.25 -33.92
C GLY A 97 14.38 -65.32 -32.91
N GLU A 98 14.73 -64.20 -32.28
CA GLU A 98 15.73 -64.15 -31.21
C GLU A 98 15.07 -64.26 -29.83
N LEU A 99 15.61 -65.13 -28.97
CA LEU A 99 15.15 -65.29 -27.58
C LEU A 99 15.54 -64.09 -26.70
N HIS A 100 16.58 -63.35 -27.07
CA HIS A 100 17.08 -62.19 -26.34
C HIS A 100 16.49 -60.89 -26.90
N GLY A 101 16.30 -59.88 -26.04
CA GLY A 101 15.76 -58.57 -26.39
C GLY A 101 16.79 -57.44 -26.40
N LEU A 102 17.83 -57.55 -25.58
CA LEU A 102 18.93 -56.58 -25.51
C LEU A 102 20.27 -57.30 -25.53
N THR A 103 21.29 -56.62 -26.01
CA THR A 103 22.67 -57.08 -26.00
C THR A 103 23.52 -56.04 -25.28
N VAL A 104 24.25 -56.47 -24.25
CA VAL A 104 25.21 -55.64 -23.52
C VAL A 104 26.60 -56.07 -23.94
N GLU A 105 27.41 -55.13 -24.42
CA GLU A 105 28.80 -55.37 -24.79
C GLU A 105 29.73 -54.55 -23.90
N PHE A 106 30.72 -55.24 -23.33
CA PHE A 106 31.80 -54.68 -22.52
C PHE A 106 33.08 -54.64 -23.36
N ILE A 107 33.25 -53.59 -24.14
CA ILE A 107 34.32 -53.50 -25.15
C ILE A 107 35.70 -53.62 -24.46
N GLY A 108 36.52 -54.58 -24.92
CA GLY A 108 37.86 -54.83 -24.39
C GLY A 108 37.91 -55.62 -23.08
N ARG A 109 36.77 -56.18 -22.61
CA ARG A 109 36.68 -57.02 -21.40
C ARG A 109 35.92 -58.32 -21.69
N THR A 110 36.17 -59.34 -20.88
CA THR A 110 35.55 -60.67 -20.97
C THR A 110 34.67 -60.92 -19.76
N VAL A 111 33.43 -61.38 -20.00
CA VAL A 111 32.45 -61.69 -18.95
C VAL A 111 32.75 -63.05 -18.32
N ARG A 112 33.00 -63.05 -17.01
CA ARG A 112 33.24 -64.26 -16.19
C ARG A 112 32.03 -64.71 -15.40
N GLY A 113 31.20 -63.77 -14.98
CA GLY A 113 30.00 -64.07 -14.20
C GLY A 113 29.02 -62.91 -14.16
N ILE A 114 27.75 -63.22 -13.93
CA ILE A 114 26.67 -62.24 -13.87
C ILE A 114 25.74 -62.63 -12.72
N ALA A 115 25.36 -61.65 -11.90
CA ALA A 115 24.25 -61.75 -10.98
C ALA A 115 23.21 -60.67 -11.32
N VAL A 116 21.94 -61.02 -11.28
CA VAL A 116 20.84 -60.10 -11.57
C VAL A 116 20.12 -59.75 -10.27
N THR A 117 19.80 -58.48 -10.08
CA THR A 117 18.96 -57.98 -8.99
C THR A 117 17.86 -57.08 -9.55
N HIS A 118 16.73 -56.95 -8.87
CA HIS A 118 15.59 -56.15 -9.33
C HIS A 118 15.22 -55.06 -8.32
N SER A 119 14.33 -54.15 -8.72
CA SER A 119 13.71 -53.20 -7.79
C SER A 119 12.82 -53.89 -6.76
N PRO A 120 12.64 -53.31 -5.56
CA PRO A 120 11.57 -53.71 -4.66
C PRO A 120 10.24 -53.77 -5.42
N ASP A 121 9.42 -54.79 -5.16
CA ASP A 121 8.09 -55.01 -5.77
C ASP A 121 8.10 -55.50 -7.25
N ALA A 122 9.27 -55.83 -7.81
CA ALA A 122 9.40 -56.35 -9.17
C ALA A 122 9.90 -57.81 -9.23
N ASP A 123 9.42 -58.66 -8.32
CA ASP A 123 9.85 -60.06 -8.20
C ASP A 123 9.61 -60.86 -9.49
N HIS A 124 8.54 -60.51 -10.23
CA HIS A 124 8.17 -61.12 -11.51
C HIS A 124 9.28 -61.04 -12.57
N LEU A 125 10.22 -60.09 -12.45
CA LEU A 125 11.31 -59.95 -13.41
C LEU A 125 12.27 -61.15 -13.38
N MET A 126 12.43 -61.81 -12.23
CA MET A 126 13.43 -62.87 -12.04
C MET A 126 13.14 -64.13 -12.86
N ASP A 127 11.86 -64.42 -13.12
CA ASP A 127 11.44 -65.57 -13.93
C ASP A 127 11.93 -65.49 -15.39
N HIS A 128 12.25 -64.29 -15.86
CA HIS A 128 12.75 -64.05 -17.22
C HIS A 128 14.26 -64.28 -17.35
N PHE A 129 15.04 -64.28 -16.26
CA PHE A 129 16.51 -64.38 -16.32
C PHE A 129 17.01 -65.84 -16.32
N THR A 130 16.59 -66.62 -17.32
CA THR A 130 16.99 -68.02 -17.47
C THR A 130 17.72 -68.30 -18.79
N PRO A 131 18.55 -69.34 -18.88
CA PRO A 131 19.17 -69.76 -20.14
C PRO A 131 18.15 -70.11 -21.24
N ALA A 132 16.97 -70.60 -20.84
CA ALA A 132 15.85 -70.93 -21.74
C ALA A 132 15.19 -69.67 -22.32
N ALA A 133 15.08 -68.61 -21.52
CA ALA A 133 14.61 -67.29 -21.94
C ALA A 133 15.66 -66.49 -22.74
N GLY A 134 16.87 -67.02 -22.92
CA GLY A 134 17.91 -66.41 -23.76
C GLY A 134 19.03 -65.70 -23.02
N LEU A 135 19.05 -65.74 -21.68
CA LEU A 135 20.17 -65.20 -20.90
C LEU A 135 21.44 -66.01 -21.14
N ARG A 136 22.43 -65.42 -21.80
CA ARG A 136 23.73 -66.06 -22.07
C ARG A 136 24.83 -65.01 -22.09
N HIS A 137 26.05 -65.42 -21.75
CA HIS A 137 27.24 -64.61 -21.96
C HIS A 137 28.27 -65.35 -22.79
N GLN A 138 28.99 -64.64 -23.64
CA GLN A 138 30.09 -65.18 -24.44
C GLN A 138 31.08 -64.06 -24.74
N GLY A 139 32.36 -64.25 -24.39
CA GLY A 139 33.38 -63.23 -24.58
C GLY A 139 33.02 -61.93 -23.86
N SER A 140 32.95 -60.82 -24.58
CA SER A 140 32.60 -59.48 -24.09
C SER A 140 31.10 -59.20 -24.02
N VAL A 141 30.24 -60.15 -24.41
CA VAL A 141 28.82 -59.89 -24.67
C VAL A 141 27.92 -60.65 -23.72
N ILE A 142 26.89 -59.98 -23.21
CA ILE A 142 25.75 -60.55 -22.50
C ILE A 142 24.50 -60.36 -23.36
N ARG A 143 23.83 -61.46 -23.69
CA ARG A 143 22.50 -61.44 -24.29
C ARG A 143 21.47 -61.49 -23.18
N LEU A 144 20.65 -60.45 -23.09
CA LEU A 144 19.59 -60.32 -22.09
C LEU A 144 18.26 -60.78 -22.67
N PRO A 145 17.48 -61.58 -21.92
CA PRO A 145 16.15 -62.03 -22.34
C PRO A 145 15.23 -60.84 -22.58
N ARG A 146 14.08 -61.09 -23.21
CA ARG A 146 12.98 -60.13 -23.24
C ARG A 146 12.37 -60.09 -21.83
N VAL A 147 12.42 -58.91 -21.22
CA VAL A 147 11.96 -58.71 -19.84
C VAL A 147 10.85 -57.67 -19.88
N PRO A 148 9.62 -58.00 -19.48
CA PRO A 148 8.56 -57.02 -19.30
C PRO A 148 8.98 -56.01 -18.23
N LEU A 149 8.77 -54.73 -18.46
CA LEU A 149 9.12 -53.68 -17.51
C LEU A 149 7.98 -52.67 -17.40
N ASN A 150 7.33 -52.61 -16.25
CA ASN A 150 6.39 -51.54 -15.96
C ASN A 150 7.11 -50.20 -15.79
N ARG A 151 6.32 -49.13 -15.77
CA ARG A 151 6.85 -47.78 -15.59
C ARG A 151 7.65 -47.68 -14.29
N ASN A 152 8.87 -47.14 -14.37
CA ASN A 152 9.83 -46.97 -13.27
C ASN A 152 10.44 -48.27 -12.69
N GLU A 153 10.11 -49.45 -13.23
CA GLU A 153 10.78 -50.69 -12.84
C GLU A 153 12.19 -50.76 -13.42
N HIS A 154 13.07 -51.46 -12.70
CA HIS A 154 14.46 -51.64 -13.12
C HIS A 154 15.04 -52.95 -12.62
N PHE A 155 16.03 -53.44 -13.35
CA PHE A 155 16.94 -54.49 -12.87
C PHE A 155 18.39 -54.02 -12.97
N LYS A 156 19.27 -54.66 -12.21
CA LYS A 156 20.70 -54.40 -12.22
C LYS A 156 21.45 -55.69 -12.48
N LEU A 157 22.44 -55.59 -13.34
CA LEU A 157 23.39 -56.64 -13.66
C LEU A 157 24.68 -56.32 -12.93
N LEU A 158 25.03 -57.15 -11.95
CA LEU A 158 26.35 -57.18 -11.35
C LEU A 158 27.21 -58.14 -12.16
N VAL A 159 28.18 -57.61 -12.90
CA VAL A 159 28.97 -58.36 -13.87
C VAL A 159 30.41 -58.40 -13.42
N LEU A 160 30.94 -59.62 -13.26
CA LEU A 160 32.35 -59.89 -13.06
C LEU A 160 33.03 -59.99 -14.43
N LEU A 161 34.02 -59.13 -14.66
CA LEU A 161 34.74 -59.00 -15.92
C LEU A 161 36.23 -59.21 -15.66
N THR A 162 36.97 -59.72 -16.66
CA THR A 162 38.44 -59.75 -16.70
C THR A 162 38.91 -59.12 -18.00
N GLY A 163 40.10 -58.54 -18.05
CA GLY A 163 40.64 -57.82 -19.21
C GLY A 163 41.01 -56.36 -18.87
N SER A 164 40.88 -55.47 -19.86
CA SER A 164 41.30 -54.05 -19.76
C SER A 164 40.83 -53.30 -18.50
N HIS A 165 41.57 -52.22 -18.16
CA HIS A 165 41.31 -51.25 -17.09
C HIS A 165 39.87 -50.73 -16.94
N VAL A 166 39.56 -50.24 -15.74
CA VAL A 166 38.33 -49.54 -15.32
C VAL A 166 37.98 -48.38 -16.28
N GLY A 167 36.69 -48.13 -16.54
CA GLY A 167 36.20 -47.07 -17.44
C GLY A 167 35.99 -47.47 -18.91
N GLY A 168 36.07 -48.77 -19.23
CA GLY A 168 35.82 -49.30 -20.56
C GLY A 168 34.38 -49.01 -21.05
N PRO A 169 34.17 -48.82 -22.36
CA PRO A 169 32.84 -48.49 -22.88
C PRO A 169 31.89 -49.68 -22.76
N VAL A 170 30.73 -49.43 -22.14
CA VAL A 170 29.61 -50.37 -22.06
C VAL A 170 28.50 -49.88 -22.99
N THR A 171 28.17 -50.68 -23.98
CA THR A 171 27.11 -50.39 -24.96
C THR A 171 25.96 -51.37 -24.77
N VAL A 172 24.74 -50.84 -24.68
CA VAL A 172 23.52 -51.66 -24.73
C VAL A 172 22.83 -51.39 -26.04
N THR A 173 22.70 -52.44 -26.84
CA THR A 173 22.06 -52.44 -28.16
C THR A 173 20.84 -53.35 -28.15
N GLY A 174 19.95 -53.13 -29.12
CA GLY A 174 18.61 -53.72 -29.16
C GLY A 174 17.60 -52.66 -29.54
N GLY A 175 16.38 -53.08 -29.85
CA GLY A 175 15.34 -52.14 -30.26
C GLY A 175 14.02 -52.42 -29.55
N ILE A 176 13.23 -51.35 -29.45
CA ILE A 176 11.87 -51.37 -28.92
C ILE A 176 10.96 -50.81 -30.00
N ARG A 177 9.88 -51.53 -30.33
CA ARG A 177 8.86 -51.06 -31.28
C ARG A 177 8.29 -49.73 -30.76
N ASP A 178 8.27 -48.73 -31.64
CA ASP A 178 7.81 -47.38 -31.31
C ASP A 178 8.50 -46.76 -30.08
N GLY A 179 9.75 -47.19 -29.82
CA GLY A 179 10.53 -46.82 -28.66
C GLY A 179 12.03 -46.71 -28.95
N ALA A 180 12.82 -46.50 -27.90
CA ALA A 180 14.27 -46.38 -28.01
C ALA A 180 14.99 -46.94 -26.78
N VAL A 181 16.20 -47.44 -27.02
CA VAL A 181 17.17 -47.81 -25.97
C VAL A 181 18.23 -46.71 -25.93
N ALA A 182 18.45 -46.07 -24.79
CA ALA A 182 19.37 -44.94 -24.68
C ALA A 182 20.15 -44.94 -23.36
N ARG A 183 21.39 -44.44 -23.40
CA ARG A 183 22.21 -44.24 -22.21
C ARG A 183 21.68 -43.06 -21.39
N ASN A 184 21.45 -43.26 -20.10
CA ASN A 184 21.07 -42.19 -19.19
C ASN A 184 22.32 -41.45 -18.69
N LYS A 185 22.28 -40.11 -18.72
CA LYS A 185 23.26 -39.26 -18.02
C LYS A 185 22.86 -39.20 -16.55
N ALA A 186 23.77 -39.51 -15.63
CA ALA A 186 23.49 -39.46 -14.20
C ALA A 186 23.19 -38.02 -13.76
N ALA A 187 22.11 -37.82 -12.99
CA ALA A 187 22.06 -36.75 -12.00
C ALA A 187 22.98 -37.16 -10.84
N ARG A 188 23.75 -36.21 -10.29
CA ARG A 188 24.64 -36.48 -9.14
C ARG A 188 23.79 -36.82 -7.90
N PRO A 189 24.30 -37.56 -6.89
CA PRO A 189 23.57 -37.89 -5.65
C PRO A 189 22.93 -36.68 -4.94
N ASP A 190 23.46 -35.50 -5.23
CA ASP A 190 23.18 -34.18 -4.66
C ASP A 190 22.24 -33.32 -5.54
N GLU A 191 21.84 -33.77 -6.72
CA GLU A 191 20.82 -33.11 -7.55
C GLU A 191 19.41 -33.51 -7.11
N LYS A 192 18.76 -32.64 -6.33
CA LYS A 192 17.31 -32.74 -6.10
C LYS A 192 16.60 -32.59 -7.46
N PRO A 193 15.71 -33.51 -7.85
CA PRO A 193 14.93 -33.33 -9.07
C PRO A 193 14.15 -32.02 -8.95
N PRO A 194 14.09 -31.20 -10.02
CA PRO A 194 13.37 -29.95 -9.96
C PRO A 194 11.90 -30.24 -9.66
N LEU A 195 11.35 -29.61 -8.61
CA LEU A 195 9.95 -29.75 -8.17
C LEU A 195 8.95 -29.45 -9.31
N PHE A 196 9.37 -28.68 -10.32
CA PHE A 196 8.58 -28.31 -11.48
C PHE A 196 9.39 -28.52 -12.77
N GLY A 197 8.79 -29.22 -13.74
CA GLY A 197 9.35 -29.34 -15.08
C GLY A 197 9.50 -27.98 -15.80
N PRO A 198 10.26 -27.91 -16.89
CA PRO A 198 10.52 -26.65 -17.60
C PRO A 198 9.24 -25.95 -18.08
N ALA A 199 8.23 -26.72 -18.51
CA ALA A 199 6.92 -26.19 -18.88
C ALA A 199 6.18 -25.57 -17.68
N ALA A 200 6.18 -26.25 -16.52
CA ALA A 200 5.53 -25.75 -15.32
C ALA A 200 6.18 -24.45 -14.82
N ARG A 201 7.52 -24.31 -14.93
CA ARG A 201 8.22 -23.06 -14.58
C ARG A 201 7.80 -21.87 -15.43
N ILE A 202 7.66 -22.06 -16.75
CA ILE A 202 7.23 -21.00 -17.66
C ILE A 202 5.81 -20.55 -17.30
N VAL A 203 4.92 -21.49 -16.99
CA VAL A 203 3.54 -21.21 -16.60
C VAL A 203 3.47 -20.45 -15.27
N THR A 204 4.24 -20.87 -14.25
CA THR A 204 4.27 -20.17 -12.95
C THR A 204 4.79 -18.75 -13.09
N VAL A 205 5.84 -18.53 -13.89
CA VAL A 205 6.39 -17.18 -14.13
C VAL A 205 5.36 -16.30 -14.86
N ALA A 206 4.70 -16.82 -15.89
CA ALA A 206 3.68 -16.07 -16.62
C ALA A 206 2.48 -15.69 -15.72
N LEU A 207 1.98 -16.62 -14.90
CA LEU A 207 0.89 -16.35 -13.97
C LEU A 207 1.28 -15.33 -12.90
N THR A 208 2.49 -15.44 -12.34
CA THR A 208 2.98 -14.49 -11.33
C THR A 208 3.14 -13.09 -11.93
N ALA A 209 3.65 -12.99 -13.16
CA ALA A 209 3.77 -11.71 -13.86
C ALA A 209 2.39 -11.06 -14.12
N CYS A 210 1.37 -11.84 -14.49
CA CYS A 210 -0.01 -11.36 -14.65
C CYS A 210 -0.60 -10.87 -13.32
N VAL A 211 -0.40 -11.61 -12.22
CA VAL A 211 -0.92 -11.21 -10.89
C VAL A 211 -0.25 -9.91 -10.42
N VAL A 212 1.06 -9.76 -10.62
CA VAL A 212 1.80 -8.55 -10.25
C VAL A 212 1.40 -7.35 -11.11
N THR A 213 1.18 -7.52 -12.41
CA THR A 213 0.66 -6.41 -13.24
C THR A 213 -0.76 -6.01 -12.84
N LEU A 214 -1.63 -6.98 -12.52
CA LEU A 214 -2.99 -6.68 -12.09
C LEU A 214 -3.03 -5.95 -10.73
N ALA A 215 -2.21 -6.39 -9.77
CA ALA A 215 -2.07 -5.74 -8.47
C ALA A 215 -1.47 -4.32 -8.60
N GLY A 216 -0.50 -4.13 -9.52
CA GLY A 216 0.09 -2.81 -9.78
C GLY A 216 -0.91 -1.80 -10.35
N ILE A 217 -1.84 -2.24 -11.22
CA ILE A 217 -2.87 -1.36 -11.77
C ILE A 217 -3.85 -0.89 -10.69
N ILE A 218 -4.27 -1.79 -9.78
CA ILE A 218 -5.21 -1.47 -8.69
C ILE A 218 -4.61 -0.48 -7.69
N VAL A 219 -3.32 -0.60 -7.39
CA VAL A 219 -2.65 0.24 -6.37
C VAL A 219 -2.24 1.62 -6.91
N VAL A 220 -2.03 1.77 -8.22
CA VAL A 220 -1.47 2.99 -8.81
C VAL A 220 -2.53 3.90 -9.44
N ARG A 221 -3.73 3.40 -9.75
CA ARG A 221 -4.81 4.22 -10.31
C ARG A 221 -5.98 4.32 -9.35
N ASP A 222 -6.06 5.44 -8.65
CA ASP A 222 -7.29 5.90 -8.01
C ASP A 222 -8.16 6.57 -9.08
N ASP A 223 -8.76 5.76 -9.96
CA ASP A 223 -9.71 6.22 -11.00
C ASP A 223 -11.12 6.42 -10.39
N SER A 224 -11.17 6.98 -9.17
CA SER A 224 -12.42 7.48 -8.60
C SER A 224 -12.83 8.69 -9.44
N PRO A 225 -14.03 8.70 -10.08
CA PRO A 225 -14.46 9.85 -10.87
C PRO A 225 -14.44 11.09 -9.97
N PRO A 226 -13.94 12.25 -10.47
CA PRO A 226 -13.83 13.45 -9.65
C PRO A 226 -15.21 13.82 -9.09
N PRO A 227 -15.27 14.40 -7.88
CA PRO A 227 -16.50 14.91 -7.31
C PRO A 227 -17.31 15.73 -8.34
N MET A 228 -18.64 15.58 -8.36
CA MET A 228 -19.49 16.34 -9.29
C MET A 228 -19.37 17.87 -9.13
N ASP A 229 -18.74 18.33 -8.05
CA ASP A 229 -18.53 19.73 -7.69
C ASP A 229 -17.18 20.30 -8.20
N CYS A 230 -16.44 19.55 -9.02
CA CYS A 230 -15.18 20.00 -9.59
C CYS A 230 -15.36 21.00 -10.74
N ALA A 231 -14.56 22.07 -10.72
CA ALA A 231 -14.41 23.01 -11.82
C ALA A 231 -12.97 23.52 -11.88
N ALA A 232 -12.45 23.78 -13.08
CA ALA A 232 -11.09 24.29 -13.27
C ALA A 232 -11.02 25.83 -13.17
N GLY A 233 -9.83 26.35 -12.89
CA GLY A 233 -9.55 27.78 -12.85
C GLY A 233 -8.86 28.22 -11.56
N THR A 234 -8.92 29.51 -11.25
CA THR A 234 -8.35 30.06 -10.02
C THR A 234 -9.40 30.80 -9.22
N LEU A 235 -9.52 30.46 -7.94
CA LEU A 235 -10.41 31.08 -6.97
C LEU A 235 -9.58 31.71 -5.86
N THR A 236 -9.89 32.96 -5.50
CA THR A 236 -9.33 33.58 -4.30
C THR A 236 -10.34 33.50 -3.15
N VAL A 237 -9.92 32.99 -1.99
CA VAL A 237 -10.72 32.98 -0.77
C VAL A 237 -10.09 33.93 0.25
N THR A 238 -10.89 34.86 0.75
CA THR A 238 -10.45 35.93 1.67
C THR A 238 -11.35 36.04 2.89
N GLY A 239 -11.04 36.91 3.85
CA GLY A 239 -11.90 37.24 4.98
C GLY A 239 -11.51 36.57 6.30
N SER A 240 -12.42 35.80 6.87
CA SER A 240 -12.34 35.21 8.21
C SER A 240 -11.06 34.42 8.46
N THR A 241 -10.22 34.93 9.35
CA THR A 241 -9.03 34.21 9.85
C THR A 241 -9.42 33.04 10.73
N ALA A 242 -10.61 33.08 11.33
CA ALA A 242 -11.11 31.98 12.15
C ALA A 242 -11.36 30.72 11.33
N PHE A 243 -11.79 30.87 10.08
CA PHE A 243 -12.07 29.74 9.20
C PHE A 243 -10.83 29.29 8.38
N LYS A 244 -9.68 29.95 8.55
CA LYS A 244 -8.46 29.69 7.75
C LYS A 244 -8.01 28.22 7.81
N PRO A 245 -7.95 27.52 8.96
CA PRO A 245 -7.52 26.12 8.99
C PRO A 245 -8.39 25.21 8.12
N VAL A 246 -9.72 25.43 8.15
CA VAL A 246 -10.66 24.70 7.30
C VAL A 246 -10.40 24.98 5.82
N LEU A 247 -10.16 26.25 5.47
CA LEU A 247 -9.89 26.64 4.07
C LEU A 247 -8.57 26.08 3.54
N GLU A 248 -7.54 25.98 4.37
CA GLU A 248 -6.25 25.38 4.01
C GLU A 248 -6.40 23.89 3.70
N GLU A 249 -7.05 23.16 4.59
CA GLU A 249 -7.24 21.71 4.43
C GLU A 249 -8.22 21.38 3.29
N LEU A 250 -9.38 22.04 3.26
CA LEU A 250 -10.39 21.83 2.23
C LEU A 250 -9.93 22.33 0.86
N GLY A 251 -9.23 23.46 0.81
CA GLY A 251 -8.66 24.01 -0.42
C GLY A 251 -7.67 23.05 -1.05
N LYS A 252 -6.77 22.49 -0.24
CA LYS A 252 -5.81 21.47 -0.70
C LYS A 252 -6.52 20.21 -1.19
N THR A 253 -7.48 19.69 -0.42
CA THR A 253 -8.25 18.50 -0.80
C THR A 253 -8.99 18.72 -2.12
N TYR A 254 -9.58 19.91 -2.30
CA TYR A 254 -10.23 20.28 -3.55
C TYR A 254 -9.25 20.34 -4.73
N GLU A 255 -8.05 20.90 -4.56
CA GLU A 255 -7.01 20.93 -5.61
C GLU A 255 -6.51 19.52 -5.97
N ASP A 256 -6.38 18.64 -4.99
CA ASP A 256 -5.93 17.25 -5.18
C ASP A 256 -7.00 16.43 -5.93
N GLU A 257 -8.29 16.64 -5.65
CA GLU A 257 -9.41 15.91 -6.26
C GLU A 257 -9.91 16.52 -7.59
N CYS A 258 -9.76 17.83 -7.77
CA CYS A 258 -10.27 18.56 -8.93
C CYS A 258 -9.13 19.10 -9.81
N GLU A 259 -8.73 18.30 -10.80
CA GLU A 259 -7.65 18.65 -11.72
C GLU A 259 -7.86 20.03 -12.38
N GLY A 260 -6.83 20.88 -12.31
CA GLY A 260 -6.85 22.22 -12.90
C GLY A 260 -7.54 23.28 -12.05
N ALA A 261 -7.98 22.97 -10.83
CA ALA A 261 -8.38 23.96 -9.84
C ALA A 261 -7.16 24.58 -9.13
N THR A 262 -7.28 25.83 -8.69
CA THR A 262 -6.31 26.50 -7.83
C THR A 262 -7.04 27.40 -6.84
N ILE A 263 -6.85 27.16 -5.55
CA ILE A 263 -7.45 27.88 -4.43
C ILE A 263 -6.36 28.76 -3.79
N ARG A 264 -6.49 30.07 -3.93
CA ARG A 264 -5.58 31.06 -3.33
C ARG A 264 -6.19 31.63 -2.08
N LEU A 265 -5.52 31.43 -0.94
CA LEU A 265 -5.93 32.00 0.34
C LEU A 265 -5.27 33.36 0.56
N ASP A 266 -6.08 34.36 0.90
CA ASP A 266 -5.68 35.75 1.13
C ASP A 266 -6.50 36.33 2.28
N VAL A 267 -6.26 35.79 3.49
CA VAL A 267 -7.16 35.90 4.64
C VAL A 267 -6.65 36.98 5.61
N HIS A 268 -7.38 38.08 5.74
CA HIS A 268 -6.98 39.29 6.50
C HIS A 268 -8.13 39.90 7.32
N GLY A 269 -8.96 39.06 7.93
CA GLY A 269 -10.11 39.48 8.72
C GLY A 269 -11.39 39.66 7.90
N SER A 270 -12.50 39.28 8.51
CA SER A 270 -13.83 39.17 7.89
C SER A 270 -14.29 40.46 7.25
N ASN A 271 -14.21 41.56 8.00
CA ASN A 271 -14.67 42.86 7.52
C ASN A 271 -13.79 43.40 6.38
N ALA A 272 -12.49 43.09 6.38
CA ALA A 272 -11.60 43.44 5.26
C ALA A 272 -11.92 42.62 4.01
N GLY A 273 -12.10 41.30 4.15
CA GLY A 273 -12.44 40.41 3.05
C GLY A 273 -13.78 40.74 2.40
N VAL A 274 -14.82 40.98 3.20
CA VAL A 274 -16.15 41.36 2.71
C VAL A 274 -16.11 42.69 1.93
N ARG A 275 -15.41 43.71 2.43
CA ARG A 275 -15.23 44.98 1.70
C ARG A 275 -14.40 44.81 0.43
N LYS A 276 -13.38 43.95 0.45
CA LYS A 276 -12.54 43.65 -0.71
C LYS A 276 -13.37 43.01 -1.83
N LEU A 277 -14.21 42.03 -1.48
CA LEU A 277 -15.13 41.40 -2.42
C LEU A 277 -16.12 42.41 -3.02
N ASP A 278 -16.72 43.25 -2.19
CA ASP A 278 -17.65 44.29 -2.66
C ASP A 278 -16.98 45.29 -3.61
N ALA A 279 -15.81 45.81 -3.24
CA ALA A 279 -15.05 46.73 -4.08
C ALA A 279 -14.60 46.10 -5.41
N LEU A 280 -14.23 44.81 -5.39
CA LEU A 280 -13.87 44.07 -6.61
C LEU A 280 -15.07 43.84 -7.52
N GLY A 281 -16.20 43.43 -6.95
CA GLY A 281 -17.43 43.21 -7.70
C GLY A 281 -18.00 44.50 -8.29
N ALA A 282 -17.95 45.61 -7.55
CA ALA A 282 -18.35 46.93 -8.05
C ALA A 282 -17.51 47.36 -9.27
N LYS A 283 -16.22 47.02 -9.31
CA LYS A 283 -15.35 47.27 -10.47
C LYS A 283 -15.63 46.35 -11.65
N ALA A 284 -16.04 45.11 -11.40
CA ALA A 284 -16.39 44.15 -12.45
C ALA A 284 -17.68 44.57 -13.20
N GLY A 285 -18.58 45.31 -12.54
CA GLY A 285 -19.80 45.83 -13.15
C GLY A 285 -20.67 44.73 -13.73
N SER A 286 -21.12 44.87 -14.97
CA SER A 286 -21.95 43.86 -15.68
C SER A 286 -21.18 42.61 -16.13
N ALA A 287 -19.85 42.57 -15.97
CA ALA A 287 -18.98 41.52 -16.52
C ALA A 287 -19.00 40.20 -15.71
N GLY A 288 -19.76 40.15 -14.61
CA GLY A 288 -20.01 38.94 -13.84
C GLY A 288 -19.40 38.97 -12.44
N SER A 289 -19.72 37.94 -11.66
CA SER A 289 -19.23 37.71 -10.30
C SER A 289 -17.72 37.42 -10.34
N PRO A 290 -16.87 38.14 -9.58
CA PRO A 290 -15.45 37.84 -9.52
C PRO A 290 -15.22 36.42 -9.01
N SER A 291 -14.10 35.80 -9.40
CA SER A 291 -13.67 34.50 -8.86
C SER A 291 -13.09 34.67 -7.45
N MET A 292 -13.95 35.11 -6.53
CA MET A 292 -13.61 35.41 -5.15
C MET A 292 -14.76 35.06 -4.21
N ILE A 293 -14.42 34.44 -3.08
CA ILE A 293 -15.33 34.23 -1.94
C ILE A 293 -14.73 34.96 -0.73
N ALA A 294 -15.58 35.66 0.03
CA ALA A 294 -15.20 36.22 1.32
C ALA A 294 -15.90 35.47 2.46
N LEU A 295 -15.14 34.86 3.36
CA LEU A 295 -15.65 34.25 4.59
C LEU A 295 -15.78 35.31 5.67
N SER A 296 -16.76 35.15 6.55
CA SER A 296 -17.03 36.08 7.64
C SER A 296 -17.71 35.38 8.80
N ASP A 297 -17.14 35.47 9.98
CA ASP A 297 -17.70 35.07 11.28
C ASP A 297 -18.78 36.05 11.79
N GLY A 298 -19.68 36.48 10.90
CA GLY A 298 -20.76 37.40 11.19
C GLY A 298 -21.45 37.94 9.93
N PRO A 299 -22.64 38.53 10.07
CA PRO A 299 -23.41 39.03 8.93
C PRO A 299 -22.72 40.23 8.28
N ARG A 300 -22.86 40.34 6.95
CA ARG A 300 -22.38 41.50 6.20
C ARG A 300 -23.10 42.78 6.66
N PRO A 301 -22.46 43.95 6.51
CA PRO A 301 -23.14 45.23 6.65
C PRO A 301 -24.35 45.33 5.71
N ALA A 302 -25.49 45.82 6.22
CA ALA A 302 -26.75 45.92 5.47
C ALA A 302 -26.65 46.77 4.18
N ALA A 303 -25.67 47.68 4.12
CA ALA A 303 -25.40 48.51 2.94
C ALA A 303 -24.90 47.69 1.73
N LEU A 304 -24.30 46.51 1.95
CA LEU A 304 -23.70 45.68 0.90
C LEU A 304 -24.75 44.75 0.25
N THR A 305 -25.70 45.36 -0.46
CA THR A 305 -26.87 44.68 -1.03
C THR A 305 -26.56 43.75 -2.21
N GLN A 306 -25.42 43.95 -2.87
CA GLN A 306 -24.97 43.14 -4.01
C GLN A 306 -24.36 41.80 -3.59
N LEU A 307 -23.93 41.69 -2.34
CA LEU A 307 -23.40 40.43 -1.82
C LEU A 307 -24.53 39.43 -1.60
N ARG A 308 -24.25 38.18 -1.97
CA ARG A 308 -25.07 37.01 -1.68
C ARG A 308 -24.40 36.22 -0.59
N GLU A 309 -25.21 35.72 0.34
CA GLU A 309 -24.71 35.06 1.54
C GLU A 309 -25.13 33.61 1.57
N LYS A 310 -24.21 32.78 2.04
CA LYS A 310 -24.44 31.37 2.34
C LYS A 310 -23.98 31.13 3.76
N ARG A 311 -24.85 30.63 4.62
CA ARG A 311 -24.48 30.17 5.96
C ARG A 311 -23.72 28.85 5.81
N VAL A 312 -22.47 28.83 6.29
CA VAL A 312 -21.53 27.72 6.11
C VAL A 312 -21.49 26.84 7.35
N ALA A 313 -21.24 27.44 8.51
CA ALA A 313 -21.10 26.72 9.76
C ALA A 313 -21.44 27.64 10.94
N ILE A 314 -21.55 27.07 12.14
CA ILE A 314 -21.49 27.84 13.39
C ILE A 314 -20.09 27.65 13.96
N SER A 315 -19.35 28.74 14.05
CA SER A 315 -18.02 28.82 14.65
C SER A 315 -18.15 29.00 16.16
N LEU A 316 -17.46 28.15 16.93
CA LEU A 316 -17.28 28.36 18.37
C LEU A 316 -15.96 29.05 18.64
N PHE A 317 -15.96 29.93 19.63
CA PHE A 317 -14.77 30.66 20.06
C PHE A 317 -14.52 30.46 21.55
N SER A 318 -13.29 30.64 21.99
CA SER A 318 -12.91 30.57 23.39
C SER A 318 -11.97 31.70 23.76
N LEU A 319 -11.94 32.01 25.05
CA LEU A 319 -10.85 32.78 25.63
C LEU A 319 -9.62 31.88 25.78
N VAL A 320 -8.45 32.47 25.62
CA VAL A 320 -7.15 31.82 25.74
C VAL A 320 -6.30 32.65 26.68
N VAL A 321 -5.65 32.00 27.64
CA VAL A 321 -4.89 32.63 28.70
C VAL A 321 -3.49 32.03 28.73
N ASN A 322 -2.48 32.84 29.04
CA ASN A 322 -1.11 32.38 29.22
C ASN A 322 -0.97 31.40 30.41
N ASP A 323 -0.10 30.40 30.30
CA ASP A 323 0.10 29.36 31.32
C ASP A 323 0.67 29.87 32.65
N SER A 324 1.24 31.07 32.67
CA SER A 324 1.59 31.79 33.92
C SER A 324 0.37 32.05 34.81
N VAL A 325 -0.85 31.98 34.27
CA VAL A 325 -2.12 32.19 34.96
C VAL A 325 -2.91 30.88 34.98
N PRO A 326 -2.92 30.10 36.09
CA PRO A 326 -3.55 28.78 36.17
C PRO A 326 -5.09 28.83 36.28
N VAL A 327 -5.73 29.91 35.85
CA VAL A 327 -7.19 30.09 35.91
C VAL A 327 -7.82 29.37 34.73
N THR A 328 -8.55 28.29 34.98
CA THR A 328 -9.17 27.47 33.93
C THR A 328 -10.61 27.83 33.62
N ASP A 329 -11.25 28.68 34.44
CA ASP A 329 -12.65 29.07 34.30
C ASP A 329 -12.86 30.54 34.68
N LEU A 330 -13.62 31.25 33.85
CA LEU A 330 -14.02 32.63 34.10
C LEU A 330 -15.53 32.77 33.96
N SER A 331 -16.16 33.45 34.93
CA SER A 331 -17.55 33.83 34.78
C SER A 331 -17.72 34.96 33.76
N LEU A 332 -18.89 35.04 33.12
CA LEU A 332 -19.17 36.09 32.16
C LEU A 332 -19.01 37.51 32.76
N ASP A 333 -19.37 37.67 34.04
CA ASP A 333 -19.15 38.91 34.78
C ASP A 333 -17.64 39.25 34.89
N ARG A 334 -16.80 38.28 35.26
CA ARG A 334 -15.35 38.51 35.36
C ARG A 334 -14.74 38.90 34.02
N ILE A 335 -15.12 38.20 32.95
CA ILE A 335 -14.67 38.52 31.58
C ILE A 335 -14.99 39.98 31.27
N ARG A 336 -16.25 40.40 31.48
CA ARG A 336 -16.67 41.78 31.24
C ARG A 336 -15.88 42.79 32.08
N ARG A 337 -15.65 42.50 33.36
CA ARG A 337 -14.91 43.38 34.27
C ARG A 337 -13.42 43.48 33.94
N ILE A 338 -12.81 42.40 33.46
CA ILE A 338 -11.45 42.39 32.91
C ILE A 338 -11.38 43.32 31.69
N HIS A 339 -12.27 43.12 30.71
CA HIS A 339 -12.25 43.90 29.47
C HIS A 339 -12.72 45.35 29.64
N ARG A 340 -13.36 45.71 30.76
CA ARG A 340 -13.63 47.10 31.17
C ARG A 340 -12.49 47.72 32.00
N GLY A 341 -11.46 46.96 32.37
CA GLY A 341 -10.33 47.42 33.17
C GLY A 341 -10.70 47.67 34.65
N GLU A 342 -11.78 47.06 35.14
CA GLU A 342 -12.15 47.05 36.56
C GLU A 342 -11.34 46.00 37.33
N ILE A 343 -11.05 44.88 36.67
CA ILE A 343 -10.07 43.88 37.11
C ILE A 343 -8.82 44.09 36.26
N ARG A 344 -7.69 44.34 36.92
CA ARG A 344 -6.42 44.75 36.31
C ARG A 344 -5.27 43.80 36.65
N ASN A 345 -5.43 42.97 37.67
CA ASN A 345 -4.45 41.97 38.08
C ASN A 345 -5.17 40.64 38.37
N TRP A 346 -4.53 39.54 38.00
CA TRP A 346 -5.06 38.20 38.16
C TRP A 346 -5.28 37.80 39.64
N ASN A 347 -4.56 38.40 40.59
CA ASN A 347 -4.73 38.15 42.02
C ASN A 347 -6.11 38.61 42.56
N GLN A 348 -6.85 39.40 41.78
CA GLN A 348 -8.22 39.81 42.09
C GLN A 348 -9.24 38.72 41.72
N ILE A 349 -8.79 37.64 41.09
CA ILE A 349 -9.58 36.46 40.71
C ILE A 349 -9.12 35.28 41.59
N PRO A 350 -10.05 34.50 42.17
CA PRO A 350 -9.68 33.32 42.95
C PRO A 350 -8.80 32.35 42.16
N GLY A 351 -7.65 31.99 42.74
CA GLY A 351 -6.66 31.11 42.09
C GLY A 351 -5.70 31.82 41.14
N GLY A 352 -5.86 33.13 40.90
CA GLY A 352 -4.98 33.90 40.04
C GLY A 352 -3.69 34.37 40.74
N PRO A 353 -2.57 34.46 40.00
CA PRO A 353 -1.27 34.92 40.50
C PRO A 353 -1.22 36.44 40.60
N ASP A 354 -0.17 36.97 41.25
CA ASP A 354 0.13 38.40 41.21
C ASP A 354 0.77 38.79 39.87
N LEU A 355 -0.06 38.90 38.83
CA LEU A 355 0.31 39.29 37.48
C LEU A 355 -0.67 40.32 36.94
N GLU A 356 -0.16 41.40 36.34
CA GLU A 356 -1.01 42.35 35.62
C GLU A 356 -1.68 41.68 34.43
N ILE A 357 -2.93 42.06 34.16
CA ILE A 357 -3.66 41.56 33.00
C ILE A 357 -3.19 42.29 31.75
N ARG A 358 -2.91 41.51 30.70
CA ARG A 358 -2.61 42.02 29.36
C ARG A 358 -3.66 41.55 28.38
N LEU A 359 -4.36 42.46 27.72
CA LEU A 359 -5.37 42.12 26.72
C LEU A 359 -4.73 42.05 25.33
N VAL A 360 -4.68 40.86 24.75
CA VAL A 360 -4.26 40.66 23.36
C VAL A 360 -5.53 40.50 22.53
N SER A 361 -5.83 41.53 21.74
CA SER A 361 -7.08 41.63 20.99
C SER A 361 -6.81 41.69 19.49
N ARG A 362 -7.88 41.70 18.70
CA ARG A 362 -7.83 41.85 17.24
C ARG A 362 -8.13 43.28 16.82
N ASP A 363 -7.67 43.65 15.63
CA ASP A 363 -7.99 44.95 15.04
C ASP A 363 -9.50 45.07 14.68
N ALA A 364 -9.90 46.23 14.14
CA ALA A 364 -11.29 46.50 13.78
C ALA A 364 -11.79 45.70 12.55
N ASN A 365 -10.91 44.95 11.86
CA ASN A 365 -11.27 44.13 10.71
C ASN A 365 -11.71 42.70 11.11
N SER A 366 -11.49 42.32 12.36
CA SER A 366 -11.87 41.01 12.89
C SER A 366 -13.37 40.90 13.17
N GLY A 367 -14.03 39.93 12.53
CA GLY A 367 -15.39 39.56 12.93
C GLY A 367 -15.39 38.82 14.28
N THR A 368 -14.35 38.04 14.59
CA THR A 368 -14.18 37.38 15.90
C THR A 368 -14.26 38.37 17.06
N ARG A 369 -13.66 39.55 16.90
CA ARG A 369 -13.75 40.67 17.86
C ARG A 369 -15.18 41.20 17.95
N GLU A 370 -15.83 41.42 16.82
CA GLU A 370 -17.21 41.91 16.79
C GLU A 370 -18.16 40.95 17.50
N VAL A 371 -17.99 39.64 17.27
CA VAL A 371 -18.72 38.57 17.96
C VAL A 371 -18.44 38.62 19.46
N PHE A 372 -17.18 38.74 19.86
CA PHE A 372 -16.81 38.84 21.28
C PHE A 372 -17.47 40.03 21.96
N GLN A 373 -17.44 41.20 21.32
CA GLN A 373 -18.06 42.42 21.83
C GLN A 373 -19.57 42.29 21.96
N ARG A 374 -20.24 41.73 20.93
CA ARG A 374 -21.70 41.58 20.89
C ARG A 374 -22.22 40.48 21.81
N ARG A 375 -21.63 39.29 21.75
CA ARG A 375 -22.16 38.08 22.40
C ARG A 375 -21.63 37.89 23.83
N VAL A 376 -20.41 38.35 24.12
CA VAL A 376 -19.75 38.13 25.42
C VAL A 376 -19.70 39.42 26.24
N LEU A 377 -19.13 40.49 25.69
CA LEU A 377 -18.91 41.72 26.45
C LEU A 377 -20.17 42.57 26.62
N ASP A 378 -21.08 42.53 25.64
CA ASP A 378 -22.20 43.48 25.49
C ASP A 378 -21.72 44.94 25.48
N ALA A 379 -20.52 45.16 24.93
CA ALA A 379 -19.85 46.45 24.86
C ALA A 379 -18.66 46.39 23.88
N ASN A 380 -18.26 47.55 23.37
CA ASN A 380 -16.98 47.68 22.68
C ASN A 380 -15.82 47.50 23.67
N GLU A 381 -14.72 46.92 23.20
CA GLU A 381 -13.49 46.88 23.99
C GLU A 381 -12.88 48.27 24.17
N LEU A 382 -12.04 48.40 25.19
CA LEU A 382 -11.24 49.60 25.45
C LEU A 382 -10.36 49.98 24.25
N ALA A 383 -10.02 51.26 24.16
CA ALA A 383 -9.03 51.74 23.19
C ALA A 383 -7.71 50.96 23.32
N THR A 384 -7.02 50.77 22.20
CA THR A 384 -5.66 50.20 22.24
C THR A 384 -4.77 51.08 23.11
N SER A 385 -3.96 50.44 23.97
CA SER A 385 -3.06 51.11 24.89
C SER A 385 -1.60 50.65 24.76
N SER A 386 -1.31 49.79 23.80
CA SER A 386 0.02 49.27 23.50
C SER A 386 0.12 48.91 22.02
N ARG A 387 1.20 49.35 21.36
CA ARG A 387 1.50 49.01 19.96
C ARG A 387 2.33 47.74 19.81
N ASP A 388 3.08 47.37 20.82
CA ASP A 388 4.04 46.25 20.83
C ASP A 388 3.60 45.10 21.75
N CYS A 389 2.40 45.17 22.32
CA CYS A 389 1.84 44.24 23.31
C CYS A 389 2.59 44.15 24.67
N VAL A 390 3.77 44.76 24.77
CA VAL A 390 4.64 44.70 25.95
C VAL A 390 4.57 45.99 26.77
N THR A 391 4.61 47.14 26.10
CA THR A 391 4.74 48.46 26.69
C THR A 391 3.39 49.18 26.69
N LYS A 392 2.95 49.69 27.85
CA LYS A 392 1.73 50.51 27.96
C LYS A 392 2.04 51.94 27.51
N ASP A 393 1.62 52.29 26.29
CA ASP A 393 1.84 53.59 25.65
C ASP A 393 1.12 54.74 26.39
N TYR A 394 0.01 54.45 27.06
CA TYR A 394 -0.84 55.44 27.72
C TYR A 394 -0.98 55.12 29.21
N ALA A 395 -0.33 55.92 30.07
CA ALA A 395 -0.25 55.64 31.51
C ALA A 395 -1.64 55.56 32.21
N ASP A 396 -2.61 56.33 31.73
CA ASP A 396 -3.98 56.41 32.22
C ASP A 396 -4.88 55.26 31.76
N ALA A 397 -4.45 54.45 30.77
CA ALA A 397 -5.18 53.26 30.37
C ALA A 397 -5.30 52.29 31.55
N PRO A 398 -6.50 51.77 31.86
CA PRO A 398 -6.72 50.95 33.05
C PRO A 398 -6.03 49.59 32.95
N VAL A 399 -5.81 49.09 31.74
CA VAL A 399 -5.16 47.81 31.43
C VAL A 399 -4.37 47.96 30.13
N LEU A 400 -3.31 47.16 29.97
CA LEU A 400 -2.61 47.06 28.69
C LEU A 400 -3.51 46.32 27.69
N ARG A 401 -3.70 46.90 26.51
CA ARG A 401 -4.40 46.27 25.39
C ARG A 401 -3.65 46.55 24.09
N CYS A 402 -3.35 45.50 23.34
CA CYS A 402 -2.84 45.62 21.98
C CYS A 402 -3.80 44.99 20.96
N GLU A 403 -3.59 45.28 19.68
CA GLU A 403 -4.42 44.77 18.58
C GLU A 403 -3.54 44.12 17.51
N LEU A 404 -3.95 42.95 17.03
CA LEU A 404 -3.26 42.15 16.02
C LEU A 404 -4.19 41.82 14.83
N ASP A 405 -3.61 41.54 13.66
CA ASP A 405 -4.35 41.36 12.40
C ASP A 405 -4.90 39.93 12.25
N GLY A 406 -4.30 38.93 12.91
CA GLY A 406 -4.66 37.52 12.72
C GLY A 406 -4.86 36.73 14.01
N THR A 407 -5.65 35.65 13.97
CA THR A 407 -5.82 34.77 15.13
C THR A 407 -4.50 34.11 15.54
N ASP A 408 -3.70 33.65 14.57
CA ASP A 408 -2.41 33.02 14.87
C ASP A 408 -1.44 33.97 15.60
N GLN A 409 -1.50 35.27 15.29
CA GLN A 409 -0.72 36.29 16.00
C GLN A 409 -1.21 36.46 17.44
N VAL A 410 -2.54 36.51 17.68
CA VAL A 410 -3.10 36.58 19.04
C VAL A 410 -2.69 35.39 19.88
N LEU A 411 -2.77 34.18 19.35
CA LEU A 411 -2.39 32.98 20.09
C LEU A 411 -0.90 32.92 20.42
N ALA A 412 -0.04 33.29 19.47
CA ALA A 412 1.40 33.36 19.70
C ALA A 412 1.72 34.39 20.80
N GLU A 413 1.15 35.59 20.71
CA GLU A 413 1.39 36.66 21.67
C GLU A 413 0.87 36.30 23.08
N VAL A 414 -0.30 35.65 23.17
CA VAL A 414 -0.82 35.17 24.46
C VAL A 414 0.09 34.10 25.06
N ALA A 415 0.65 33.21 24.26
CA ALA A 415 1.57 32.17 24.73
C ALA A 415 2.91 32.74 25.23
N GLU A 416 3.36 33.86 24.68
CA GLU A 416 4.63 34.50 25.06
C GLU A 416 4.54 35.44 26.26
N LEU A 417 3.39 36.10 26.47
CA LEU A 417 3.25 37.16 27.45
C LEU A 417 2.61 36.70 28.77
N ASP A 418 3.37 36.79 29.86
CA ASP A 418 2.85 36.57 31.21
C ASP A 418 1.64 37.45 31.52
N GLY A 419 0.59 36.85 32.07
CA GLY A 419 -0.65 37.54 32.40
C GLY A 419 -1.55 37.88 31.20
N ALA A 420 -1.20 37.42 29.99
CA ALA A 420 -2.00 37.69 28.80
C ALA A 420 -3.30 36.87 28.71
N ILE A 421 -4.33 37.51 28.18
CA ILE A 421 -5.59 36.91 27.77
C ILE A 421 -5.97 37.43 26.39
N GLY A 422 -6.39 36.51 25.53
CA GLY A 422 -6.94 36.79 24.20
C GLY A 422 -8.09 35.84 23.90
N TYR A 423 -8.40 35.71 22.61
CA TYR A 423 -9.46 34.83 22.14
C TYR A 423 -9.14 34.26 20.77
N SER A 424 -9.70 33.08 20.50
CA SER A 424 -9.61 32.43 19.19
C SER A 424 -10.82 31.56 18.95
N GLU A 425 -11.04 31.17 17.71
CA GLU A 425 -11.87 30.02 17.38
C GLU A 425 -11.37 28.74 18.06
N LEU A 426 -12.27 27.77 18.19
CA LEU A 426 -11.88 26.37 18.28
C LEU A 426 -11.17 25.97 16.98
N ARG A 427 -10.20 25.08 17.08
CA ARG A 427 -9.45 24.51 15.96
C ARG A 427 -9.04 23.08 16.34
N GLY A 428 -8.70 22.25 15.36
CA GLY A 428 -8.47 20.81 15.59
C GLY A 428 -7.23 20.46 16.41
N GLY A 429 -6.39 21.47 16.70
CA GLY A 429 -5.25 21.35 17.60
C GLY A 429 -5.44 22.14 18.89
N ASP A 430 -4.56 21.86 19.85
CA ASP A 430 -4.40 22.66 21.06
C ASP A 430 -3.96 24.10 20.72
N VAL A 431 -4.14 24.99 21.68
CA VAL A 431 -3.48 26.30 21.62
C VAL A 431 -1.96 26.11 21.73
N PRO A 432 -1.14 27.07 21.27
CA PRO A 432 0.33 26.95 21.36
C PRO A 432 0.80 26.67 22.79
N ASP A 433 1.93 25.96 22.93
CA ASP A 433 2.59 25.75 24.22
C ASP A 433 2.81 27.09 24.92
N GLY A 434 2.47 27.19 26.21
CA GLY A 434 2.50 28.44 26.97
C GLY A 434 1.14 29.13 27.08
N ALA A 435 0.08 28.56 26.51
CA ALA A 435 -1.29 29.01 26.71
C ALA A 435 -2.28 27.85 26.89
N HIS A 436 -3.45 28.15 27.46
CA HIS A 436 -4.57 27.22 27.55
C HIS A 436 -5.91 27.94 27.37
N ARG A 437 -6.95 27.18 27.01
CA ARG A 437 -8.31 27.69 26.89
C ARG A 437 -8.99 27.73 28.26
N VAL A 438 -9.86 28.71 28.45
CA VAL A 438 -10.68 28.82 29.67
C VAL A 438 -12.16 28.59 29.37
N SER A 439 -12.84 27.90 30.28
CA SER A 439 -14.31 27.77 30.22
C SER A 439 -15.00 29.07 30.60
N ILE A 440 -16.25 29.22 30.13
CA ILE A 440 -17.11 30.35 30.47
C ILE A 440 -18.26 29.84 31.33
N ASP A 441 -18.38 30.34 32.56
CA ASP A 441 -19.39 29.90 33.53
C ASP A 441 -19.42 28.36 33.70
N GLY A 442 -18.24 27.73 33.77
CA GLY A 442 -18.08 26.28 33.89
C GLY A 442 -18.38 25.48 32.61
N THR A 443 -18.69 26.15 31.51
CA THR A 443 -19.03 25.50 30.23
C THR A 443 -17.86 25.55 29.26
N THR A 444 -17.37 24.37 28.85
CA THR A 444 -16.36 24.23 27.80
C THR A 444 -17.00 24.33 26.41
N PRO A 445 -16.40 25.08 25.46
CA PRO A 445 -16.88 25.12 24.09
C PRO A 445 -16.77 23.75 23.41
N SER A 446 -17.88 23.27 22.83
CA SER A 446 -17.91 22.02 22.05
C SER A 446 -19.01 22.04 20.99
N VAL A 447 -18.67 21.60 19.78
CA VAL A 447 -19.60 21.40 18.65
C VAL A 447 -20.71 20.39 19.02
N ASP A 448 -20.40 19.40 19.84
CA ASP A 448 -21.33 18.35 20.21
C ASP A 448 -22.37 18.82 21.21
N THR A 449 -21.97 19.65 22.18
CA THR A 449 -22.88 20.18 23.21
C THR A 449 -23.48 21.54 22.84
N LEU A 450 -23.15 22.14 21.69
CA LEU A 450 -23.58 23.48 21.29
C LEU A 450 -25.10 23.74 21.40
N ALA A 451 -25.92 22.73 21.07
CA ALA A 451 -27.38 22.85 21.09
C ALA A 451 -27.98 22.92 22.51
N THR A 452 -27.27 22.43 23.51
CA THR A 452 -27.79 22.26 24.88
C THR A 452 -27.01 23.03 25.94
N SER A 453 -25.75 23.39 25.67
CA SER A 453 -24.86 24.04 26.63
C SER A 453 -25.17 25.52 26.87
N GLY A 454 -25.84 26.19 25.94
CA GLY A 454 -26.05 27.64 26.01
C GLY A 454 -24.76 28.46 25.92
N TYR A 455 -23.68 27.87 25.41
CA TYR A 455 -22.37 28.51 25.33
C TYR A 455 -22.45 29.82 24.52
N PRO A 456 -22.03 30.97 25.09
CA PRO A 456 -22.37 32.28 24.54
C PRO A 456 -21.48 32.71 23.38
N TYR A 457 -20.23 32.24 23.32
CA TYR A 457 -19.24 32.76 22.37
C TYR A 457 -19.23 31.93 21.08
N ARG A 458 -20.24 32.19 20.24
CA ARG A 458 -20.45 31.53 18.95
C ARG A 458 -20.99 32.50 17.91
N GLU A 459 -20.76 32.23 16.63
CA GLU A 459 -21.42 32.95 15.54
C GLU A 459 -21.54 32.09 14.28
N ILE A 460 -22.49 32.45 13.41
CA ILE A 460 -22.58 31.88 12.06
C ILE A 460 -21.40 32.37 11.21
N GLU A 461 -20.70 31.43 10.59
CA GLU A 461 -19.77 31.66 9.50
C GLU A 461 -20.55 31.78 8.18
N TYR A 462 -20.32 32.85 7.44
CA TYR A 462 -20.92 33.14 6.16
C TYR A 462 -19.88 33.08 5.05
N ALA A 463 -20.22 32.47 3.93
CA ALA A 463 -19.52 32.67 2.66
C ALA A 463 -20.29 33.70 1.83
N TYR A 464 -19.60 34.75 1.41
CA TYR A 464 -20.11 35.80 0.56
C TYR A 464 -19.58 35.69 -0.86
N THR A 465 -20.47 35.84 -1.84
CA THR A 465 -20.15 36.09 -3.25
C THR A 465 -20.70 37.44 -3.66
N TYR A 466 -20.09 38.09 -4.66
CA TYR A 466 -20.69 39.26 -5.27
C TYR A 466 -21.64 38.81 -6.38
N GLY A 467 -22.93 39.07 -6.25
CA GLY A 467 -23.95 38.50 -7.14
C GLY A 467 -24.01 36.97 -7.08
N SER A 468 -24.70 36.38 -8.04
CA SER A 468 -24.80 34.92 -8.17
C SER A 468 -23.67 34.40 -9.07
N PRO A 469 -22.80 33.50 -8.60
CA PRO A 469 -21.79 32.89 -9.46
C PRO A 469 -22.45 31.98 -10.52
N PRO A 470 -21.87 31.82 -11.72
CA PRO A 470 -22.32 30.81 -12.68
C PRO A 470 -22.27 29.42 -12.07
N ALA A 471 -23.28 28.58 -12.34
CA ALA A 471 -23.41 27.26 -11.72
C ALA A 471 -22.22 26.31 -12.01
N ASN A 472 -21.57 26.48 -13.16
CA ASN A 472 -20.39 25.71 -13.59
C ASN A 472 -19.06 26.40 -13.26
N SER A 473 -19.07 27.45 -12.43
CA SER A 473 -17.84 28.14 -12.02
C SER A 473 -17.17 27.46 -10.83
N LEU A 474 -15.85 27.63 -10.72
CA LEU A 474 -15.07 27.21 -9.55
C LEU A 474 -15.60 27.80 -8.23
N VAL A 475 -16.17 29.00 -8.24
CA VAL A 475 -16.83 29.58 -7.06
C VAL A 475 -18.01 28.72 -6.61
N ALA A 476 -18.90 28.36 -7.53
CA ALA A 476 -20.07 27.54 -7.21
C ALA A 476 -19.65 26.11 -6.82
N GLY A 477 -18.71 25.52 -7.55
CA GLY A 477 -18.15 24.20 -7.26
C GLY A 477 -17.54 24.13 -5.87
N PHE A 478 -16.66 25.07 -5.51
CA PHE A 478 -16.03 25.10 -4.19
C PHE A 478 -17.04 25.30 -3.05
N LEU A 479 -18.06 26.17 -3.24
CA LEU A 479 -19.12 26.34 -2.25
C LEU A 479 -19.95 25.07 -2.04
N ASN A 480 -20.24 24.31 -3.10
CA ASN A 480 -20.96 23.04 -2.99
C ASN A 480 -20.07 21.97 -2.35
N TYR A 481 -18.81 21.91 -2.74
CA TYR A 481 -17.84 20.99 -2.18
C TYR A 481 -17.69 21.18 -0.65
N LEU A 482 -17.68 22.43 -0.21
CA LEU A 482 -17.66 22.80 1.19
C LEU A 482 -18.88 22.26 1.97
N ASP A 483 -20.07 22.19 1.37
CA ASP A 483 -21.24 21.57 2.01
C ASP A 483 -21.18 20.04 1.97
N ASN A 484 -20.78 19.47 0.84
CA ASN A 484 -20.88 18.04 0.57
C ASN A 484 -19.73 17.23 1.19
N TYR A 485 -18.54 17.80 1.28
CA TYR A 485 -17.31 17.12 1.71
C TYR A 485 -16.60 17.83 2.87
N GLY A 486 -17.01 19.05 3.22
CA GLY A 486 -16.35 19.83 4.28
C GLY A 486 -16.79 19.50 5.71
N GLU A 487 -17.77 18.61 5.91
CA GLU A 487 -18.34 18.35 7.25
C GLU A 487 -17.28 17.91 8.27
N GLU A 488 -16.47 16.91 7.94
CA GLU A 488 -15.49 16.34 8.87
C GLU A 488 -14.39 17.35 9.21
N ILE A 489 -13.86 18.04 8.20
CA ILE A 489 -12.81 19.06 8.35
C ILE A 489 -13.31 20.21 9.23
N MET A 490 -14.52 20.70 8.99
CA MET A 490 -15.14 21.75 9.82
C MET A 490 -15.33 21.31 11.26
N ARG A 491 -15.87 20.11 11.50
CA ARG A 491 -16.12 19.59 12.85
C ARG A 491 -14.82 19.40 13.62
N THR A 492 -13.80 18.86 12.96
CA THR A 492 -12.45 18.71 13.53
C THR A 492 -11.90 20.06 13.95
N ASN A 493 -12.14 21.10 13.14
CA ASN A 493 -11.76 22.47 13.47
C ASN A 493 -12.78 23.22 14.34
N GLY A 494 -13.70 22.54 15.04
CA GLY A 494 -14.57 23.18 16.01
C GLY A 494 -15.71 24.02 15.43
N HIS A 495 -16.05 23.80 14.16
CA HIS A 495 -17.19 24.42 13.49
C HIS A 495 -18.32 23.40 13.28
N LEU A 496 -19.56 23.78 13.56
CA LEU A 496 -20.73 22.95 13.26
C LEU A 496 -21.25 23.27 11.84
N PRO A 497 -21.13 22.38 10.85
CA PRO A 497 -21.55 22.70 9.48
C PRO A 497 -23.06 22.87 9.38
N CYS A 498 -23.50 23.94 8.70
CA CYS A 498 -24.91 24.24 8.51
C CYS A 498 -25.62 23.23 7.59
N ALA A 499 -24.87 22.52 6.73
CA ALA A 499 -25.42 21.50 5.84
C ALA A 499 -25.88 20.21 6.57
N THR A 500 -25.50 20.02 7.84
CA THR A 500 -25.91 18.85 8.63
C THR A 500 -27.35 19.00 9.16
N PRO A 501 -28.09 17.91 9.44
CA PRO A 501 -29.43 17.99 10.04
C PRO A 501 -29.48 18.76 11.38
N LYS A 502 -28.39 18.70 12.17
CA LYS A 502 -28.24 19.48 13.41
C LYS A 502 -27.96 20.94 13.09
N GLY A 503 -27.02 21.21 12.19
CA GLY A 503 -26.63 22.55 11.76
C GLY A 503 -27.76 23.32 11.10
N MET A 504 -28.52 22.71 10.19
CA MET A 504 -29.64 23.37 9.50
C MET A 504 -30.67 23.97 10.47
N ARG A 505 -30.93 23.30 11.60
CA ARG A 505 -31.82 23.82 12.65
C ARG A 505 -31.21 25.03 13.33
N LEU A 506 -29.99 24.89 13.84
CA LEU A 506 -29.33 25.95 14.60
C LEU A 506 -28.97 27.17 13.74
N CYS A 507 -28.51 26.95 12.51
CA CYS A 507 -28.24 28.02 11.54
C CYS A 507 -29.53 28.69 11.02
N GLY A 508 -30.71 28.11 11.28
CA GLY A 508 -32.01 28.67 10.90
C GLY A 508 -32.73 29.42 12.02
N GLU A 509 -32.35 29.17 13.28
CA GLU A 509 -32.94 29.74 14.50
C GLU A 509 -32.31 31.09 14.93
N ASP A 510 -31.05 31.32 14.54
CA ASP A 510 -30.31 32.59 14.69
C ASP A 510 -30.44 33.47 13.42
#